data_AF-A0A7C1WI29-F1
#
_entry.id   AF-A0A7C1WI29-F1
#
_cell.length_a   1.000
_cell.length_b   1.000
_cell.length_c   1.000
_cell.angle_alpha   90.00
_cell.angle_beta   90.00
_cell.angle_gamma   90.00
#
_symmetry.space_group_name_H-M   'P 1'
#
loop_
_entity.id
_entity.type
_entity.pdbx_description
1 polymer ?
#
loop_
_entity_poly.entity_id
_entity_poly.type
_entity_poly.pdbx_seq_one_letter_code
_entity_poly.pdbx_strand_id
1 'polypeptide(L)'
;MVKKRLMPDKCMNKIDKTVKEFSNALGFCHSIEDKYKLWNKFMREMIKCNIGLIHCLYLLNEHFIKETVLKSILEDDDLIGEFFESELSNKKDKLVERFKKIKRSLTKSPVRERVQSHLIEATYCYLYGFDQAAIALCRASLDFALKGQLHKQDNDRISLEKLINEAVTKGYLESHGPVAHNIRLRANEVMHESPFKSDPLKIINDTREVLEILYKPRQA
;
A
#
# COMPACT_ATOMS: atom_id res chain seq x y z
N MET A 1 -8.57 -7.43 -26.74
CA MET A 1 -9.29 -6.27 -26.17
C MET A 1 -9.54 -6.50 -24.69
N VAL A 2 -8.72 -5.91 -23.82
CA VAL A 2 -8.92 -5.97 -22.36
C VAL A 2 -10.07 -5.03 -22.01
N LYS A 3 -11.20 -5.57 -21.52
CA LYS A 3 -12.26 -4.77 -20.91
C LYS A 3 -11.66 -4.08 -19.68
N LYS A 4 -11.41 -2.77 -19.74
CA LYS A 4 -11.27 -1.93 -18.54
C LYS A 4 -12.48 -2.22 -17.67
N ARG A 5 -12.31 -2.94 -16.56
CA ARG A 5 -13.36 -3.01 -15.53
C ARG A 5 -13.41 -1.62 -14.92
N LEU A 6 -14.31 -0.80 -15.44
CA LEU A 6 -14.77 0.40 -14.77
C LEU A 6 -15.20 0.00 -13.35
N MET A 7 -14.70 0.71 -12.35
CA MET A 7 -15.19 0.55 -10.99
C MET A 7 -16.71 0.74 -11.00
N PRO A 8 -17.49 -0.01 -10.20
CA PRO A 8 -18.93 0.19 -10.14
C PRO A 8 -19.25 1.65 -9.81
N ASP A 9 -20.20 2.27 -10.51
CA ASP A 9 -20.52 3.71 -10.37
C ASP A 9 -20.79 4.13 -8.90
N LYS A 10 -21.33 3.20 -8.09
CA LYS A 10 -21.54 3.40 -6.65
C LYS A 10 -20.24 3.64 -5.87
N CYS A 11 -19.14 3.01 -6.28
CA CYS A 11 -17.83 3.21 -5.67
C CYS A 11 -17.26 4.57 -6.07
N MET A 12 -17.35 4.93 -7.36
CA MET A 12 -16.91 6.25 -7.87
C MET A 12 -17.66 7.40 -7.19
N ASN A 13 -18.99 7.31 -7.07
CA ASN A 13 -19.77 8.35 -6.38
C ASN A 13 -19.38 8.51 -4.90
N LYS A 14 -19.01 7.41 -4.22
CA LYS A 14 -18.55 7.46 -2.84
C LYS A 14 -17.16 8.09 -2.74
N ILE A 15 -16.28 7.83 -3.71
CA ILE A 15 -14.95 8.43 -3.82
C ILE A 15 -15.06 9.92 -4.04
N ASP A 16 -15.81 10.35 -5.06
CA ASP A 16 -15.98 11.77 -5.39
C ASP A 16 -16.57 12.53 -4.21
N LYS A 17 -17.53 11.94 -3.51
CA LYS A 17 -18.08 12.51 -2.27
C LYS A 17 -17.00 12.64 -1.19
N THR A 18 -16.22 11.59 -0.95
CA THR A 18 -15.15 11.59 0.07
C THR A 18 -14.04 12.58 -0.27
N VAL A 19 -13.66 12.71 -1.55
CA VAL A 19 -12.68 13.69 -2.04
C VAL A 19 -13.21 15.12 -1.89
N LYS A 20 -14.48 15.37 -2.23
CA LYS A 20 -15.11 16.69 -2.03
C LYS A 20 -15.21 17.07 -0.56
N GLU A 21 -15.64 16.14 0.30
CA GLU A 21 -15.70 16.34 1.75
C GLU A 21 -14.31 16.63 2.33
N PHE A 22 -13.29 15.89 1.88
CA PHE A 22 -11.91 16.12 2.26
C PHE A 22 -11.39 17.49 1.81
N SER A 23 -11.62 17.86 0.54
CA SER A 23 -11.23 19.16 -0.01
C SER A 23 -11.89 20.32 0.74
N ASN A 24 -13.18 20.21 1.04
CA ASN A 24 -13.90 21.21 1.82
C ASN A 24 -13.35 21.31 3.24
N ALA A 25 -13.19 20.19 3.94
CA ALA A 25 -12.68 20.16 5.30
C ALA A 25 -11.25 20.74 5.40
N LEU A 26 -10.42 20.54 4.38
CA LEU A 26 -9.07 21.11 4.34
C LEU A 26 -9.05 22.64 4.29
N GLY A 27 -10.03 23.25 3.63
CA GLY A 27 -10.20 24.70 3.60
C GLY A 27 -10.51 25.31 4.97
N PHE A 28 -10.97 24.50 5.93
CA PHE A 28 -11.27 24.92 7.30
C PHE A 28 -10.17 24.49 8.31
N CYS A 29 -9.12 23.81 7.86
CA CYS A 29 -8.01 23.42 8.74
C CYS A 29 -6.99 24.56 8.84
N HIS A 30 -6.91 25.18 10.03
CA HIS A 30 -5.97 26.26 10.30
C HIS A 30 -4.60 25.79 10.81
N SER A 31 -4.48 24.51 11.21
CA SER A 31 -3.21 23.92 11.67
C SER A 31 -2.74 22.76 10.80
N ILE A 32 -1.41 22.55 10.74
CA ILE A 32 -0.78 21.41 10.06
C ILE A 32 -1.24 20.08 10.68
N GLU A 33 -1.43 20.05 12.00
CA GLU A 33 -1.84 18.84 12.71
C GLU A 33 -3.27 18.42 12.36
N ASP A 34 -4.18 19.39 12.18
CA ASP A 34 -5.55 19.12 11.73
C ASP A 34 -5.58 18.62 10.28
N LYS A 35 -4.76 19.20 9.40
CA LYS A 35 -4.59 18.71 8.02
C LYS A 35 -4.07 17.27 8.00
N TYR A 36 -3.14 16.91 8.89
CA TYR A 36 -2.62 15.54 9.01
C TYR A 36 -3.64 14.55 9.57
N LYS A 37 -4.41 14.93 10.60
CA LYS A 37 -5.52 14.10 11.14
C LYS A 37 -6.59 13.86 10.08
N LEU A 38 -6.94 14.89 9.32
CA LEU A 38 -7.89 14.81 8.22
C LEU A 38 -7.37 13.92 7.09
N TRP A 39 -6.08 14.02 6.74
CA TRP A 39 -5.41 13.13 5.78
C TRP A 39 -5.48 11.67 6.20
N ASN A 40 -5.13 11.36 7.45
CA ASN A 40 -5.20 9.99 7.95
C ASN A 40 -6.62 9.42 7.94
N LYS A 41 -7.63 10.26 8.21
CA LYS A 41 -9.04 9.88 8.11
C LYS A 41 -9.42 9.56 6.65
N PHE A 42 -9.01 10.41 5.70
CA PHE A 42 -9.24 10.20 4.27
C PHE A 42 -8.60 8.89 3.77
N MET A 43 -7.33 8.67 4.09
CA MET A 43 -6.62 7.45 3.68
C MET A 43 -7.29 6.18 4.23
N ARG A 44 -7.79 6.20 5.47
CA ARG A 44 -8.54 5.06 6.04
C ARG A 44 -9.83 4.77 5.26
N GLU A 45 -10.57 5.79 4.85
CA GLU A 45 -11.79 5.60 4.05
C GLU A 45 -11.48 5.10 2.63
N MET A 46 -10.40 5.59 2.02
CA MET A 46 -9.96 5.11 0.71
C MET A 46 -9.50 3.65 0.74
N ILE A 47 -8.79 3.25 1.79
CA ILE A 47 -8.41 1.84 2.03
C ILE A 47 -9.65 0.95 2.19
N LYS A 48 -10.67 1.40 2.93
CA LYS A 48 -11.95 0.67 3.07
C LYS A 48 -12.66 0.46 1.73
N CYS A 49 -12.46 1.37 0.78
CA CYS A 49 -13.01 1.28 -0.57
C CYS A 49 -12.16 0.43 -1.53
N ASN A 50 -11.06 -0.18 -1.06
CA ASN A 50 -10.16 -1.02 -1.85
C ASN A 50 -9.59 -0.31 -3.09
N ILE A 51 -9.42 1.01 -2.98
CA ILE A 51 -8.81 1.84 -4.01
C ILE A 51 -7.31 1.80 -3.77
N GLY A 52 -6.54 1.40 -4.78
CA GLY A 52 -5.08 1.42 -4.72
C GLY A 52 -4.57 2.81 -4.34
N LEU A 53 -3.53 2.85 -3.52
CA LEU A 53 -2.96 4.09 -3.01
C LEU A 53 -2.29 4.92 -4.14
N ILE A 54 -1.93 4.30 -5.28
CA ILE A 54 -1.61 4.94 -6.56
C ILE A 54 -2.81 5.70 -7.14
N HIS A 55 -4.03 5.17 -7.07
CA HIS A 55 -5.21 5.90 -7.56
C HIS A 55 -5.58 7.05 -6.62
N CYS A 56 -5.37 6.88 -5.31
CA CYS A 56 -5.50 7.96 -4.33
C CYS A 56 -4.48 9.06 -4.59
N LEU A 57 -3.20 8.70 -4.77
CA LEU A 57 -2.12 9.62 -5.10
C LEU A 57 -2.34 10.27 -6.47
N TYR A 58 -2.86 9.55 -7.49
CA TYR A 58 -3.17 10.11 -8.81
C TYR A 58 -4.29 11.16 -8.72
N LEU A 59 -5.38 10.86 -8.01
CA LEU A 59 -6.47 11.81 -7.74
C LEU A 59 -5.99 13.04 -6.95
N LEU A 60 -4.99 12.88 -6.08
CA LEU A 60 -4.41 13.96 -5.29
C LEU A 60 -3.34 14.76 -6.05
N ASN A 61 -2.62 14.14 -7.00
CA ASN A 61 -1.56 14.78 -7.77
C ASN A 61 -2.10 15.62 -8.93
N GLU A 62 -3.24 15.25 -9.53
CA GLU A 62 -3.88 16.09 -10.55
C GLU A 62 -4.69 17.27 -9.97
N HIS A 63 -5.23 17.16 -8.76
CA HIS A 63 -6.14 18.20 -8.21
C HIS A 63 -5.65 18.95 -6.97
N PHE A 64 -4.73 18.41 -6.16
CA PHE A 64 -4.60 18.86 -4.77
C PHE A 64 -3.25 19.50 -4.38
N ILE A 65 -2.12 19.00 -4.89
CA ILE A 65 -0.81 19.43 -4.36
C ILE A 65 -0.28 20.72 -5.04
N LYS A 66 -0.63 20.98 -6.31
CA LYS A 66 0.06 22.05 -7.06
C LYS A 66 -0.47 23.47 -6.87
N GLU A 67 -1.77 23.68 -6.63
CA GLU A 67 -2.30 25.05 -6.60
C GLU A 67 -2.76 25.51 -5.22
N THR A 68 -3.65 24.80 -4.53
CA THR A 68 -4.30 25.35 -3.33
C THR A 68 -3.41 25.29 -2.09
N VAL A 69 -2.66 24.20 -1.93
CA VAL A 69 -1.72 24.03 -0.82
C VAL A 69 -0.48 24.89 -1.06
N LEU A 70 0.07 24.95 -2.27
CA LEU A 70 1.19 25.85 -2.57
C LEU A 70 0.81 27.34 -2.45
N LYS A 71 -0.34 27.78 -2.99
CA LYS A 71 -0.71 29.22 -2.96
C LYS A 71 -1.02 29.74 -1.56
N SER A 72 -1.62 28.93 -0.69
CA SER A 72 -1.91 29.34 0.71
C SER A 72 -0.70 29.23 1.65
N ILE A 73 0.40 28.62 1.19
CA ILE A 73 1.65 28.45 1.95
C ILE A 73 2.68 29.56 1.61
N LEU A 74 2.57 30.18 0.43
CA LEU A 74 3.47 31.22 -0.09
C LEU A 74 3.11 32.65 0.36
N GLU A 75 2.26 32.82 1.38
CA GLU A 75 1.86 34.15 1.88
C GLU A 75 2.54 34.54 3.22
N ASP A 76 3.39 33.66 3.78
CA ASP A 76 4.17 33.89 5.01
C ASP A 76 5.62 33.37 4.80
N ASP A 77 6.36 34.05 3.91
CA ASP A 77 7.45 33.47 3.11
C ASP A 77 8.73 33.04 3.87
N ASP A 78 9.12 33.69 4.97
CA ASP A 78 10.49 33.49 5.51
C ASP A 78 10.61 32.34 6.53
N LEU A 79 9.66 32.19 7.46
CA LEU A 79 9.70 31.13 8.49
C LEU A 79 9.15 29.79 7.98
N ILE A 80 8.25 29.85 7.00
CA ILE A 80 7.63 28.68 6.38
C ILE A 80 8.54 28.14 5.28
N GLY A 81 9.24 28.99 4.52
CA GLY A 81 10.26 28.58 3.57
C GLY A 81 11.30 27.66 4.22
N GLU A 82 11.91 28.10 5.32
CA GLU A 82 12.91 27.29 6.04
C GLU A 82 12.32 26.01 6.68
N PHE A 83 11.11 26.08 7.25
CA PHE A 83 10.45 24.90 7.82
C PHE A 83 10.07 23.88 6.74
N PHE A 84 9.51 24.32 5.61
CA PHE A 84 9.13 23.43 4.51
C PHE A 84 10.34 22.95 3.74
N GLU A 85 11.36 23.76 3.51
CA GLU A 85 12.62 23.31 2.91
C GLU A 85 13.32 22.30 3.81
N SER A 86 13.38 22.53 5.13
CA SER A 86 13.95 21.55 6.06
C SER A 86 13.09 20.29 6.17
N GLU A 87 11.76 20.38 6.20
CA GLU A 87 10.86 19.22 6.19
C GLU A 87 10.87 18.47 4.85
N LEU A 88 10.90 19.16 3.71
CA LEU A 88 11.00 18.57 2.38
C LEU A 88 12.36 17.94 2.18
N SER A 89 13.45 18.59 2.62
CA SER A 89 14.80 18.05 2.59
C SER A 89 14.89 16.83 3.49
N ASN A 90 14.40 16.91 4.74
CA ASN A 90 14.35 15.77 5.66
C ASN A 90 13.49 14.61 5.13
N LYS A 91 12.34 14.88 4.50
CA LYS A 91 11.49 13.87 3.87
C LYS A 91 12.16 13.26 2.64
N LYS A 92 12.84 14.07 1.84
CA LYS A 92 13.62 13.64 0.68
C LYS A 92 14.76 12.73 1.12
N ASP A 93 15.51 13.10 2.15
CA ASP A 93 16.60 12.29 2.69
C ASP A 93 16.08 10.97 3.25
N LYS A 94 15.01 10.99 4.04
CA LYS A 94 14.35 9.77 4.53
C LYS A 94 13.86 8.87 3.39
N LEU A 95 13.29 9.45 2.34
CA LEU A 95 12.84 8.71 1.16
C LEU A 95 14.03 8.10 0.41
N VAL A 96 15.10 8.87 0.20
CA VAL A 96 16.34 8.41 -0.44
C VAL A 96 16.96 7.26 0.37
N GLU A 97 17.02 7.40 1.69
CA GLU A 97 17.53 6.35 2.58
C GLU A 97 16.67 5.09 2.54
N ARG A 98 15.34 5.22 2.54
CA ARG A 98 14.43 4.08 2.36
C ARG A 98 14.59 3.46 0.97
N PHE A 99 14.76 4.27 -0.07
CA PHE A 99 14.96 3.82 -1.44
C PHE A 99 16.26 3.01 -1.60
N LYS A 100 17.37 3.47 -1.02
CA LYS A 100 18.65 2.74 -1.00
C LYS A 100 18.53 1.35 -0.39
N LYS A 101 17.63 1.16 0.57
CA LYS A 101 17.42 -0.12 1.27
C LYS A 101 16.53 -1.11 0.49
N ILE A 102 15.80 -0.66 -0.52
CA ILE A 102 14.95 -1.54 -1.33
C ILE A 102 15.85 -2.41 -2.21
N LYS A 103 15.81 -3.73 -1.99
CA LYS A 103 16.41 -4.69 -2.91
C LYS A 103 15.71 -4.59 -4.26
N ARG A 104 16.49 -4.45 -5.34
CA ARG A 104 15.98 -4.62 -6.72
C ARG A 104 15.66 -6.09 -6.95
N SER A 105 14.48 -6.52 -6.52
CA SER A 105 13.87 -7.72 -7.07
C SER A 105 12.49 -7.38 -7.59
N LEU A 106 12.42 -7.22 -8.91
CA LEU A 106 11.18 -7.43 -9.64
C LEU A 106 11.17 -8.93 -9.94
N THR A 107 10.15 -9.63 -9.43
CA THR A 107 9.86 -11.02 -9.77
C THR A 107 10.00 -11.18 -11.29
N LYS A 108 11.02 -11.92 -11.74
CA LYS A 108 11.25 -12.17 -13.18
C LYS A 108 10.14 -13.01 -13.80
N SER A 109 9.37 -13.71 -12.97
CA SER A 109 8.23 -14.53 -13.37
C SER A 109 6.99 -13.68 -13.69
N PRO A 110 6.13 -14.12 -14.61
CA PRO A 110 4.87 -13.45 -14.92
C PRO A 110 3.88 -13.59 -13.75
N VAL A 111 3.95 -12.63 -12.83
CA VAL A 111 3.02 -12.51 -11.70
C VAL A 111 1.69 -11.95 -12.21
N ARG A 112 0.58 -12.32 -11.56
CA ARG A 112 -0.74 -11.72 -11.89
C ARG A 112 -0.70 -10.21 -11.64
N GLU A 113 -1.27 -9.43 -12.56
CA GLU A 113 -1.27 -7.95 -12.51
C GLU A 113 -1.66 -7.41 -11.13
N ARG A 114 -2.75 -7.91 -10.53
CA ARG A 114 -3.17 -7.46 -9.19
C ARG A 114 -2.14 -7.73 -8.10
N VAL A 115 -1.48 -8.89 -8.11
CA VAL A 115 -0.47 -9.24 -7.09
C VAL A 115 0.71 -8.28 -7.20
N GLN A 116 1.14 -8.00 -8.44
CA GLN A 116 2.20 -7.04 -8.73
C GLN A 116 1.82 -5.61 -8.30
N SER A 117 0.59 -5.16 -8.60
CA SER A 117 0.12 -3.83 -8.19
C SER A 117 0.13 -3.65 -6.68
N HIS A 118 -0.33 -4.64 -5.90
CA HIS A 118 -0.27 -4.56 -4.43
C HIS A 118 1.17 -4.48 -3.91
N LEU A 119 2.11 -5.20 -4.52
CA LEU A 119 3.50 -5.19 -4.09
C LEU A 119 4.22 -3.87 -4.45
N ILE A 120 3.93 -3.32 -5.63
CA ILE A 120 4.39 -1.97 -6.02
C ILE A 120 3.84 -0.95 -5.04
N GLU A 121 2.54 -1.01 -4.74
CA GLU A 121 1.89 -0.12 -3.79
C GLU A 121 2.49 -0.24 -2.38
N ALA A 122 2.76 -1.47 -1.91
CA ALA A 122 3.40 -1.69 -0.63
C ALA A 122 4.78 -1.03 -0.57
N THR A 123 5.52 -1.08 -1.68
CA THR A 123 6.83 -0.44 -1.82
C THR A 123 6.72 1.07 -1.76
N TYR A 124 5.74 1.68 -2.44
CA TYR A 124 5.49 3.11 -2.33
C TYR A 124 5.06 3.52 -0.93
N CYS A 125 4.16 2.77 -0.29
CA CYS A 125 3.78 3.00 1.10
C CYS A 125 5.00 3.03 2.02
N TYR A 126 5.91 2.07 1.85
CA TYR A 126 7.17 2.08 2.58
C TYR A 126 8.01 3.31 2.24
N LEU A 127 8.21 3.68 0.98
CA LEU A 127 9.00 4.87 0.63
C LEU A 127 8.46 6.16 1.28
N TYR A 128 7.15 6.29 1.38
CA TYR A 128 6.48 7.46 1.97
C TYR A 128 6.28 7.39 3.50
N GLY A 129 6.72 6.32 4.17
CA GLY A 129 6.56 6.19 5.63
C GLY A 129 5.22 5.60 6.10
N PHE A 130 4.37 5.12 5.19
CA PHE A 130 3.10 4.46 5.51
C PHE A 130 3.32 2.97 5.82
N ASP A 131 4.05 2.70 6.89
CA ASP A 131 4.57 1.36 7.21
C ASP A 131 3.46 0.32 7.48
N GLN A 132 2.37 0.72 8.14
CA GLN A 132 1.21 -0.16 8.35
C GLN A 132 0.53 -0.55 7.03
N ALA A 133 0.34 0.43 6.15
CA ALA A 133 -0.28 0.21 4.83
C ALA A 133 0.60 -0.71 3.96
N ALA A 134 1.92 -0.51 4.00
CA ALA A 134 2.87 -1.37 3.31
C ALA A 134 2.72 -2.84 3.71
N ILE A 135 2.65 -3.11 5.01
CA ILE A 135 2.51 -4.48 5.54
C ILE A 135 1.12 -5.07 5.20
N ALA A 136 0.04 -4.28 5.30
CA ALA A 136 -1.30 -4.73 4.93
C ALA A 136 -1.41 -5.12 3.44
N LEU A 137 -0.76 -4.34 2.56
CA LEU A 137 -0.71 -4.62 1.13
C LEU A 137 0.11 -5.87 0.80
N CYS A 138 1.17 -6.14 1.56
CA CYS A 138 1.92 -7.41 1.45
C CYS A 138 1.04 -8.62 1.75
N ARG A 139 0.21 -8.55 2.80
CA ARG A 139 -0.78 -9.60 3.13
C ARG A 139 -1.80 -9.79 2.02
N ALA A 140 -2.32 -8.70 1.45
CA ALA A 140 -3.27 -8.76 0.34
C ALA A 140 -2.62 -9.40 -0.91
N SER A 141 -1.39 -9.00 -1.24
CA SER A 141 -0.62 -9.56 -2.35
C SER A 141 -0.44 -11.08 -2.19
N LEU A 142 -0.07 -11.55 -1.00
CA LEU A 142 0.07 -12.97 -0.68
C LEU A 142 -1.26 -13.74 -0.78
N ASP A 143 -2.37 -13.18 -0.28
CA ASP A 143 -3.70 -13.80 -0.38
C ASP A 143 -4.12 -14.00 -1.85
N PHE A 144 -4.00 -12.96 -2.67
CA PHE A 144 -4.33 -13.03 -4.09
C PHE A 144 -3.43 -14.01 -4.86
N ALA A 145 -2.13 -14.06 -4.53
CA ALA A 145 -1.20 -14.99 -5.15
C ALA A 145 -1.57 -16.44 -4.83
N LEU A 146 -1.81 -16.75 -3.55
CA LEU A 146 -2.16 -18.10 -3.11
C LEU A 146 -3.50 -18.57 -3.67
N LYS A 147 -4.54 -17.72 -3.64
CA LYS A 147 -5.82 -18.03 -4.30
C LYS A 147 -5.62 -18.33 -5.77
N GLY A 148 -4.75 -17.56 -6.42
CA GLY A 148 -4.43 -17.77 -7.82
C GLY A 148 -3.75 -19.10 -8.13
N GLN A 149 -2.77 -19.50 -7.33
CA GLN A 149 -2.05 -20.77 -7.49
C GLN A 149 -2.90 -21.98 -7.11
N LEU A 150 -3.79 -21.81 -6.13
CA LEU A 150 -4.68 -22.86 -5.63
C LEU A 150 -6.01 -22.94 -6.40
N HIS A 151 -6.17 -22.17 -7.48
CA HIS A 151 -7.39 -22.09 -8.29
C HIS A 151 -8.66 -21.76 -7.47
N LYS A 152 -8.52 -20.92 -6.44
CA LYS A 152 -9.62 -20.41 -5.62
C LYS A 152 -10.18 -19.13 -6.22
N GLN A 153 -11.43 -18.79 -5.89
CA GLN A 153 -12.04 -17.53 -6.31
C GLN A 153 -11.65 -16.40 -5.36
N ASP A 154 -11.58 -15.17 -5.87
CA ASP A 154 -11.20 -13.98 -5.08
C ASP A 154 -12.16 -13.75 -3.89
N ASN A 155 -13.44 -14.09 -4.06
CA ASN A 155 -14.53 -13.95 -3.08
C ASN A 155 -14.63 -15.11 -2.08
N ASP A 156 -13.79 -16.14 -2.20
CA ASP A 156 -13.76 -17.24 -1.25
C ASP A 156 -13.36 -16.73 0.14
N ARG A 157 -14.20 -17.00 1.14
CA ARG A 157 -13.97 -16.64 2.56
C ARG A 157 -13.01 -17.61 3.26
N ILE A 158 -11.94 -17.99 2.57
CA ILE A 158 -10.89 -18.86 3.11
C ILE A 158 -9.89 -17.98 3.85
N SER A 159 -9.51 -18.36 5.07
CA SER A 159 -8.49 -17.63 5.81
C SER A 159 -7.11 -17.79 5.16
N LEU A 160 -6.28 -16.74 5.24
CA LEU A 160 -4.92 -16.77 4.72
C LEU A 160 -4.09 -17.93 5.31
N GLU A 161 -4.34 -18.30 6.57
CA GLU A 161 -3.72 -19.46 7.20
C GLU A 161 -4.05 -20.78 6.47
N LYS A 162 -5.32 -21.01 6.12
CA LYS A 162 -5.73 -22.20 5.38
C LYS A 162 -5.13 -22.24 3.99
N LEU A 163 -5.04 -21.09 3.32
CA LEU A 163 -4.39 -20.97 2.00
C LEU A 163 -2.89 -21.32 2.08
N ILE A 164 -2.18 -20.82 3.10
CA ILE A 164 -0.76 -21.13 3.31
C ILE A 164 -0.59 -22.63 3.58
N ASN A 165 -1.38 -23.21 4.49
CA ASN A 165 -1.30 -24.64 4.81
C ASN A 165 -1.59 -25.52 3.58
N GLU A 166 -2.63 -25.20 2.80
CA GLU A 166 -2.93 -25.93 1.56
C GLU A 166 -1.80 -25.80 0.54
N ALA A 167 -1.19 -24.62 0.40
CA ALA A 167 -0.05 -24.39 -0.48
C ALA A 167 1.20 -25.17 -0.05
N VAL A 168 1.46 -25.30 1.26
CA VAL A 168 2.53 -26.15 1.78
C VAL A 168 2.26 -27.62 1.47
N THR A 169 1.06 -28.12 1.76
CA THR A 169 0.68 -29.52 1.50
C THR A 169 0.78 -29.89 0.02
N LYS A 170 0.49 -28.94 -0.89
CA LYS A 170 0.61 -29.12 -2.34
C LYS A 170 2.00 -28.77 -2.91
N GLY A 171 3.00 -28.55 -2.06
CA GLY A 171 4.38 -28.26 -2.48
C GLY A 171 4.58 -26.92 -3.18
N TYR A 172 3.66 -25.95 -3.05
CA TYR A 172 3.88 -24.59 -3.56
C TYR A 172 4.79 -23.76 -2.66
N LEU A 173 4.81 -24.07 -1.36
CA LEU A 173 5.57 -23.33 -0.34
C LEU A 173 6.40 -24.26 0.55
N GLU A 174 7.09 -25.25 -0.02
CA GLU A 174 7.81 -26.31 0.72
C GLU A 174 8.59 -25.79 1.95
N SER A 175 9.71 -25.09 1.72
CA SER A 175 10.51 -24.51 2.81
C SER A 175 10.06 -23.11 3.24
N HIS A 176 9.14 -22.50 2.49
CA HIS A 176 8.76 -21.08 2.65
C HIS A 176 7.41 -20.87 3.36
N GLY A 177 6.73 -21.94 3.75
CA GLY A 177 5.55 -21.88 4.61
C GLY A 177 5.74 -21.03 5.88
N PRO A 178 6.83 -21.18 6.66
CA PRO A 178 7.10 -20.35 7.83
C PRO A 178 7.22 -18.86 7.50
N VAL A 179 7.84 -18.50 6.36
CA VAL A 179 7.96 -17.11 5.91
C VAL A 179 6.58 -16.53 5.57
N ALA A 180 5.75 -17.29 4.86
CA ALA A 180 4.37 -16.89 4.56
C ALA A 180 3.52 -16.70 5.82
N HIS A 181 3.67 -17.58 6.83
CA HIS A 181 3.00 -17.40 8.12
C HIS A 181 3.50 -16.18 8.87
N ASN A 182 4.80 -15.87 8.82
CA ASN A 182 5.34 -14.65 9.42
C ASN A 182 4.70 -13.39 8.80
N ILE A 183 4.61 -13.31 7.46
CA ILE A 183 3.92 -12.19 6.78
C ILE A 183 2.49 -12.03 7.29
N ARG A 184 1.73 -13.15 7.35
CA ARG A 184 0.36 -13.16 7.86
C ARG A 184 0.28 -12.65 9.31
N LEU A 185 1.13 -13.15 10.20
CA LEU A 185 1.15 -12.78 11.61
C LEU A 185 1.46 -11.28 11.78
N ARG A 186 2.53 -10.79 11.15
CA ARG A 186 2.92 -9.37 11.24
C ARG A 186 1.88 -8.43 10.67
N ALA A 187 1.19 -8.84 9.61
CA ALA A 187 0.10 -8.04 9.06
C ALA A 187 -1.15 -8.05 9.95
N ASN A 188 -1.45 -9.15 10.63
CA ASN A 188 -2.51 -9.17 11.63
C ASN A 188 -2.16 -8.28 12.83
N GLU A 189 -0.92 -8.34 13.34
CA GLU A 189 -0.43 -7.45 14.40
C GLU A 189 -0.64 -5.97 14.02
N VAL A 190 -0.19 -5.56 12.83
CA VAL A 190 -0.34 -4.19 12.32
C VAL A 190 -1.80 -3.71 12.21
N MET A 191 -2.74 -4.62 11.94
CA MET A 191 -4.16 -4.27 11.82
C MET A 191 -4.86 -4.13 13.17
N HIS A 192 -4.29 -4.69 14.25
CA HIS A 192 -4.93 -4.74 15.57
C HIS A 192 -4.17 -3.98 16.66
N GLU A 193 -2.87 -3.75 16.49
CA GLU A 193 -1.98 -3.18 17.49
C GLU A 193 -1.38 -1.84 17.05
N SER A 194 -1.28 -0.91 17.99
CA SER A 194 -0.58 0.37 17.83
C SER A 194 0.08 0.76 19.16
N PRO A 195 1.42 0.95 19.20
CA PRO A 195 2.38 0.86 18.11
C PRO A 195 2.74 -0.60 17.74
N PHE A 196 3.07 -0.84 16.47
CA PHE A 196 3.51 -2.16 15.98
C PHE A 196 5.04 -2.22 15.93
N LYS A 197 5.61 -3.43 16.07
CA LYS A 197 7.07 -3.65 16.14
C LYS A 197 7.69 -4.19 14.85
N SER A 198 6.87 -4.44 13.83
CA SER A 198 7.29 -5.09 12.59
C SER A 198 8.13 -4.18 11.69
N ASP A 199 9.22 -4.71 11.11
CA ASP A 199 9.98 -4.02 10.07
C ASP A 199 9.26 -4.14 8.72
N PRO A 200 8.70 -3.05 8.17
CA PRO A 200 7.95 -3.07 6.91
C PRO A 200 8.84 -3.48 5.72
N LEU A 201 10.12 -3.11 5.70
CA LEU A 201 11.01 -3.47 4.61
C LEU A 201 11.27 -4.97 4.60
N LYS A 202 11.45 -5.57 5.78
CA LYS A 202 11.59 -7.02 5.91
C LYS A 202 10.34 -7.73 5.36
N ILE A 203 9.14 -7.27 5.73
CA ILE A 203 7.90 -7.90 5.25
C ILE A 203 7.72 -7.78 3.73
N ILE A 204 8.08 -6.64 3.15
CA ILE A 204 8.09 -6.48 1.69
C ILE A 204 9.05 -7.48 1.04
N ASN A 205 10.26 -7.65 1.59
CA ASN A 205 11.25 -8.59 1.05
C ASN A 205 10.83 -10.05 1.22
N ASP A 206 10.34 -10.44 2.40
CA ASP A 206 9.78 -11.77 2.65
C ASP A 206 8.63 -12.06 1.65
N THR A 207 7.79 -11.06 1.37
CA THR A 207 6.69 -11.21 0.40
C THR A 207 7.21 -11.40 -1.02
N ARG A 208 8.23 -10.66 -1.44
CA ARG A 208 8.88 -10.85 -2.75
C ARG A 208 9.43 -12.27 -2.90
N GLU A 209 10.15 -12.75 -1.89
CA GLU A 209 10.73 -14.10 -1.86
C GLU A 209 9.66 -15.18 -2.00
N VAL A 210 8.57 -15.08 -1.22
CA VAL A 210 7.45 -16.02 -1.31
C VAL A 210 6.79 -15.98 -2.69
N LEU A 211 6.60 -14.80 -3.28
CA LEU A 211 6.02 -14.66 -4.61
C LEU A 211 6.93 -15.22 -5.70
N GLU A 212 8.25 -15.02 -5.62
CA GLU A 212 9.21 -15.61 -6.56
C GLU A 212 9.08 -17.13 -6.62
N ILE A 213 8.86 -17.76 -5.47
CA ILE A 213 8.71 -19.22 -5.37
C ILE A 213 7.36 -19.67 -5.92
N LEU A 214 6.28 -18.99 -5.52
CA LEU A 214 4.93 -19.30 -6.01
C LEU A 214 4.81 -19.21 -7.53
N TYR A 215 5.58 -18.32 -8.16
CA TYR A 215 5.57 -18.11 -9.61
C TYR A 215 6.79 -18.69 -10.31
N LYS A 216 7.63 -19.49 -9.63
CA LYS A 216 8.73 -20.20 -10.29
C LYS A 216 8.15 -21.27 -11.23
N PRO A 217 8.59 -21.36 -12.49
CA PRO A 217 8.19 -22.46 -13.37
C PRO A 217 8.55 -23.79 -12.72
N ARG A 218 7.57 -24.68 -12.57
CA ARG A 218 7.83 -26.04 -12.12
C ARG A 218 8.36 -26.83 -13.31
N GLN A 219 9.53 -27.46 -13.15
CA GLN A 219 9.98 -28.48 -14.10
C GLN A 219 8.99 -29.64 -13.98
N ALA A 220 8.26 -29.90 -15.07
CA ALA A 220 7.32 -31.00 -15.18
C ALA A 220 8.06 -32.34 -15.30
#